data_AF-A0A8T4ND88-F1
#
_entry.id   AF-A0A8T4ND88-F1
#
_cell.length_a   1.000
_cell.length_b   1.000
_cell.length_c   1.000
_cell.angle_alpha   90.00
_cell.angle_beta   90.00
_cell.angle_gamma   90.00
#
_symmetry.space_group_name_H-M   'P 1'
#
loop_
_entity.id
_entity.type
_entity.pdbx_description
1 polymer ?
#
loop_
_entity_poly.entity_id
_entity_poly.type
_entity_poly.pdbx_seq_one_letter_code
_entity_poly.pdbx_strand_id
1 'polypeptide(L)'
;MNEQNIRRENGIIEGNPAIEEVQNAVGRKVKRNYRGGKYRRPLQERIEFLRKKSEGGMALPYIAEKMNMTYISVYCIAREHNIVINNNDLTSDEIDNIREKAGRKYKKINEGIDSGESLEKIAKRGTFGRGCRPVSREMVNIYIRATGQYNYWKACKEKRRKRGKLLKEFNLEDRSNIIIYLKNLIEESLASDSVPWEEKMAAICILKRKRIILNGREHKNIPSRNIVRLFRIYKKGMDEGKKYTLNEMSQKSGLHSASESRNLLGRVGLKALNATRTNNRYSESVKKALRNSADLPISDSDLAYFLGIKDSPMQQYRGNSPFNENRTIRPGNMKAISYEKASKIYEAIDAGFTLEETAEYSNSQLKAVNYVLENRSELEKILINVLHRLYPERNIINPYQ
;
A
#
# COMPACT_ATOMS: atom_id res chain seq x y z
N MET A 1 -42.57 -29.72 -46.20
CA MET A 1 -43.67 -28.86 -45.71
C MET A 1 -43.09 -27.53 -45.27
N ASN A 2 -43.38 -26.49 -46.07
CA ASN A 2 -43.29 -25.02 -45.91
C ASN A 2 -42.04 -24.42 -45.25
N GLU A 3 -41.15 -23.66 -45.91
CA GLU A 3 -41.26 -22.48 -46.81
C GLU A 3 -42.01 -21.26 -46.23
N GLN A 4 -41.22 -20.25 -45.83
CA GLN A 4 -41.44 -18.77 -45.84
C GLN A 4 -40.24 -18.15 -45.06
N ASN A 5 -39.17 -17.57 -45.63
CA ASN A 5 -39.01 -16.42 -46.56
C ASN A 5 -39.88 -15.21 -46.16
N ILE A 6 -39.51 -13.92 -46.15
CA ILE A 6 -38.33 -13.11 -46.56
C ILE A 6 -38.70 -11.64 -46.21
N ARG A 7 -37.70 -10.78 -45.85
CA ARG A 7 -37.67 -9.27 -45.90
C ARG A 7 -38.68 -8.44 -45.05
N ARG A 8 -38.21 -7.58 -44.12
CA ARG A 8 -37.75 -6.16 -44.26
C ARG A 8 -38.77 -5.23 -44.92
N GLU A 9 -39.29 -4.26 -44.15
CA GLU A 9 -39.58 -2.89 -44.63
C GLU A 9 -39.82 -1.88 -43.48
N ASN A 10 -39.00 -0.83 -43.48
CA ASN A 10 -39.29 0.58 -43.14
C ASN A 10 -40.18 0.90 -41.92
N GLY A 11 -39.56 0.98 -40.75
CA GLY A 11 -40.12 1.68 -39.58
C GLY A 11 -39.40 3.00 -39.33
N ILE A 12 -40.06 4.09 -39.71
CA ILE A 12 -39.72 5.46 -39.31
C ILE A 12 -39.73 5.51 -37.77
N ILE A 13 -38.60 5.87 -37.16
CA ILE A 13 -38.55 6.12 -35.72
C ILE A 13 -39.14 7.52 -35.51
N GLU A 14 -40.40 7.57 -35.09
CA GLU A 14 -41.02 8.78 -34.56
C GLU A 14 -40.18 9.29 -33.37
N GLY A 15 -39.84 10.58 -33.45
CA GLY A 15 -39.01 11.27 -32.48
C GLY A 15 -39.58 11.16 -31.08
N ASN A 16 -38.72 10.75 -30.14
CA ASN A 16 -39.01 10.75 -28.72
C ASN A 16 -39.17 12.22 -28.25
N PRO A 17 -40.36 12.66 -27.79
CA PRO A 17 -40.60 14.04 -27.36
C PRO A 17 -39.75 14.47 -26.15
N ALA A 18 -39.12 13.50 -25.47
CA ALA A 18 -38.19 13.78 -24.37
C ALA A 18 -36.83 14.37 -24.79
N ILE A 19 -36.45 14.31 -26.08
CA ILE A 19 -35.17 14.87 -26.55
C ILE A 19 -35.31 16.36 -26.93
N GLU A 20 -36.50 16.79 -27.35
CA GLU A 20 -36.78 18.21 -27.69
C GLU A 20 -36.93 19.09 -26.44
N GLU A 21 -37.41 18.54 -25.31
CA GLU A 21 -37.43 19.26 -24.03
C GLU A 21 -36.01 19.44 -23.44
N VAL A 22 -35.08 18.52 -23.69
CA VAL A 22 -33.69 18.63 -23.22
C VAL A 22 -32.89 19.63 -24.06
N GLN A 23 -33.14 19.73 -25.37
CA GLN A 23 -32.50 20.77 -26.20
C GLN A 23 -33.05 22.18 -25.89
N ASN A 24 -34.33 22.30 -25.52
CA ASN A 24 -34.91 23.57 -25.08
C ASN A 24 -34.50 23.98 -23.65
N ALA A 25 -34.08 23.04 -22.80
CA ALA A 25 -33.56 23.33 -21.46
C ALA A 25 -32.11 23.87 -21.48
N VAL A 26 -31.29 23.47 -22.47
CA VAL A 26 -29.90 23.93 -22.62
C VAL A 26 -29.80 25.32 -23.29
N GLY A 27 -30.87 25.78 -23.95
CA GLY A 27 -30.97 27.11 -24.58
C GLY A 27 -31.36 28.27 -23.66
N ARG A 28 -31.76 28.01 -22.40
CA ARG A 28 -32.14 29.09 -21.47
C ARG A 28 -30.91 29.80 -20.91
N LYS A 29 -30.42 30.77 -21.69
CA LYS A 29 -29.58 31.87 -21.21
C LYS A 29 -30.18 32.41 -19.92
N VAL A 30 -29.50 32.13 -18.81
CA VAL A 30 -29.71 32.81 -17.54
C VAL A 30 -29.36 34.28 -17.77
N LYS A 31 -30.34 35.10 -18.20
CA LYS A 31 -30.31 36.55 -18.08
C LYS A 31 -30.38 36.87 -16.60
N ARG A 32 -29.24 36.77 -15.90
CA ARG A 32 -29.06 37.42 -14.61
C ARG A 32 -29.20 38.91 -14.86
N ASN A 33 -30.32 39.48 -14.43
CA ASN A 33 -30.52 40.91 -14.29
C ASN A 33 -29.49 41.45 -13.29
N TYR A 34 -28.29 41.78 -13.79
CA TYR A 34 -27.28 42.52 -13.06
C TYR A 34 -27.72 43.99 -13.01
N ARG A 35 -28.32 44.37 -11.88
CA ARG A 35 -28.65 45.75 -11.55
C ARG A 35 -27.39 46.63 -11.60
N GLY A 36 -27.42 47.62 -12.48
CA GLY A 36 -26.84 48.97 -12.31
C GLY A 36 -25.39 49.06 -11.83
N GLY A 37 -24.44 49.01 -12.77
CA GLY A 37 -23.08 49.52 -12.54
C GLY A 37 -22.58 50.15 -13.83
N LYS A 38 -22.39 51.47 -13.83
CA LYS A 38 -21.86 52.28 -14.94
C LYS A 38 -20.59 51.62 -15.53
N TYR A 39 -20.58 51.42 -16.84
CA TYR A 39 -19.44 51.06 -17.71
C TYR A 39 -18.58 49.86 -17.30
N ARG A 40 -19.14 48.66 -17.43
CA ARG A 40 -18.31 47.46 -17.58
C ARG A 40 -17.90 47.34 -19.05
N ARG A 41 -16.63 47.63 -19.36
CA ARG A 41 -16.03 47.36 -20.69
C ARG A 41 -16.41 45.94 -21.17
N PRO A 42 -16.74 45.75 -22.46
CA PRO A 42 -16.81 44.43 -23.09
C PRO A 42 -15.63 43.54 -22.73
N LEU A 43 -15.83 42.21 -22.70
CA LEU A 43 -14.77 41.26 -22.33
C LEU A 43 -13.53 41.42 -23.23
N GLN A 44 -13.73 41.65 -24.53
CA GLN A 44 -12.64 41.83 -25.49
C GLN A 44 -11.76 43.05 -25.14
N GLU A 45 -12.38 44.20 -24.83
CA GLU A 45 -11.64 45.40 -24.41
C GLU A 45 -10.88 45.18 -23.09
N ARG A 46 -11.36 44.31 -22.21
CA ARG A 46 -10.65 43.95 -20.97
C ARG A 46 -9.43 43.10 -21.25
N ILE A 47 -9.55 42.14 -22.15
CA ILE A 47 -8.45 41.26 -22.58
C ILE A 47 -7.36 42.11 -23.25
N GLU A 48 -7.74 43.01 -24.16
CA GLU A 48 -6.80 43.91 -24.84
C GLU A 48 -6.13 44.89 -23.86
N PHE A 49 -6.90 45.48 -22.94
CA PHE A 49 -6.35 46.33 -21.89
C PHE A 49 -5.36 45.56 -21.02
N LEU A 50 -5.71 44.34 -20.63
CA LEU A 50 -4.86 43.48 -19.80
C LEU A 50 -3.56 43.13 -20.53
N ARG A 51 -3.60 42.73 -21.81
CA ARG A 51 -2.41 42.47 -22.64
C ARG A 51 -1.50 43.70 -22.68
N LYS A 52 -2.04 44.85 -23.07
CA LYS A 52 -1.28 46.10 -23.20
C LYS A 52 -0.61 46.52 -21.89
N LYS A 53 -1.31 46.40 -20.75
CA LYS A 53 -0.74 46.76 -19.45
C LYS A 53 0.28 45.73 -18.96
N SER A 54 0.07 44.46 -19.27
CA SER A 54 0.99 43.39 -18.92
C SER A 54 2.31 43.47 -19.69
N GLU A 55 2.25 43.76 -21.00
CA GLU A 55 3.42 44.02 -21.85
C GLU A 55 4.23 45.23 -21.36
N GLY A 56 3.55 46.25 -20.81
CA GLY A 56 4.18 47.38 -20.13
C GLY A 56 4.74 47.07 -18.74
N GLY A 57 4.76 45.81 -18.31
CA GLY A 57 5.32 45.37 -17.03
C GLY A 57 4.52 45.76 -15.80
N MET A 58 3.26 46.19 -15.93
CA MET A 58 2.45 46.59 -14.78
C MET A 58 2.08 45.37 -13.93
N ALA A 59 2.24 45.51 -12.61
CA ALA A 59 1.83 44.49 -11.66
C ALA A 59 0.31 44.30 -11.65
N LEU A 60 -0.14 43.05 -11.46
CA LEU A 60 -1.56 42.67 -11.42
C LEU A 60 -2.42 43.56 -10.50
N PRO A 61 -1.96 44.00 -9.31
CA PRO A 61 -2.78 44.85 -8.44
C PRO A 61 -3.16 46.18 -9.08
N TYR A 62 -2.20 46.81 -9.75
CA TYR A 62 -2.42 48.07 -10.44
C TYR A 62 -3.40 47.90 -11.61
N ILE A 63 -3.27 46.80 -12.35
CA ILE A 63 -4.18 46.48 -13.46
C ILE A 63 -5.61 46.28 -12.94
N ALA A 64 -5.79 45.56 -11.84
CA ALA A 64 -7.09 45.32 -11.22
C ALA A 64 -7.78 46.61 -10.75
N GLU A 65 -7.01 47.52 -10.12
CA GLU A 65 -7.49 48.83 -9.73
C GLU A 65 -7.96 49.65 -10.94
N LYS A 66 -7.16 49.72 -12.01
CA LYS A 66 -7.52 50.44 -13.24
C LYS A 66 -8.72 49.84 -13.98
N MET A 67 -8.95 48.53 -13.84
CA MET A 67 -10.11 47.86 -14.42
C MET A 67 -11.35 47.91 -13.52
N ASN A 68 -11.24 48.44 -12.30
CA ASN A 68 -12.27 48.37 -11.25
C ASN A 68 -12.77 46.92 -11.05
N MET A 69 -11.83 45.98 -10.96
CA MET A 69 -12.06 44.55 -10.81
C MET A 69 -11.28 43.98 -9.62
N THR A 70 -11.70 42.83 -9.11
CA THR A 70 -10.90 42.13 -8.09
C THR A 70 -9.66 41.49 -8.72
N TYR A 71 -8.56 41.41 -7.97
CA TYR A 71 -7.31 40.78 -8.41
C TYR A 71 -7.52 39.37 -8.99
N ILE A 72 -8.39 38.59 -8.33
CA ILE A 72 -8.74 37.22 -8.75
C ILE A 72 -9.41 37.24 -10.12
N SER A 73 -10.32 38.18 -10.37
CA SER A 73 -11.04 38.25 -11.65
C SER A 73 -10.08 38.58 -12.80
N VAL A 74 -9.15 39.51 -12.57
CA VAL A 74 -8.13 39.86 -13.57
C VAL A 74 -7.16 38.72 -13.81
N TYR A 75 -6.73 38.02 -12.76
CA TYR A 75 -5.89 36.82 -12.88
C TYR A 75 -6.57 35.70 -13.68
N CYS A 76 -7.85 35.43 -13.43
CA CYS A 76 -8.61 34.41 -14.15
C CYS A 76 -8.69 34.74 -15.65
N ILE A 77 -8.99 36.00 -16.01
CA ILE A 77 -9.00 36.45 -17.41
C ILE A 77 -7.62 36.28 -18.03
N ALA A 78 -6.56 36.65 -17.32
CA ALA A 78 -5.19 36.49 -17.81
C ALA A 78 -4.87 35.03 -18.14
N ARG A 79 -5.20 34.13 -17.21
CA ARG A 79 -4.95 32.69 -17.35
C ARG A 79 -5.76 32.07 -18.48
N GLU A 80 -7.04 32.40 -18.59
CA GLU A 80 -7.94 31.87 -19.63
C GLU A 80 -7.50 32.29 -21.04
N HIS A 81 -6.88 33.46 -21.18
CA HIS A 81 -6.43 34.01 -22.46
C HIS A 81 -4.91 33.97 -22.66
N ASN A 82 -4.19 33.15 -21.89
CA ASN A 82 -2.74 32.97 -21.96
C ASN A 82 -1.93 34.29 -21.92
N ILE A 83 -2.38 35.26 -21.13
CA ILE A 83 -1.69 36.54 -20.93
C ILE A 83 -0.67 36.36 -19.82
N VAL A 84 0.62 36.49 -20.17
CA VAL A 84 1.72 36.43 -19.21
C VAL A 84 1.70 37.71 -18.39
N ILE A 85 1.38 37.60 -17.10
CA ILE A 85 1.48 38.71 -16.16
C ILE A 85 2.82 38.67 -15.47
N ASN A 86 3.54 39.79 -15.55
CA ASN A 86 4.77 39.97 -14.84
C ASN A 86 4.49 40.04 -13.33
N ASN A 87 4.62 38.90 -12.66
CA ASN A 87 4.59 38.79 -11.21
C ASN A 87 6.02 38.85 -10.67
N ASN A 88 6.80 39.85 -11.11
CA ASN A 88 8.08 40.17 -10.48
C ASN A 88 7.88 40.25 -8.96
N ASP A 89 8.91 39.85 -8.21
CA ASP A 89 8.89 39.80 -6.75
C ASP A 89 8.52 41.17 -6.20
N LEU A 90 7.24 41.32 -5.81
CA LEU A 90 6.77 42.49 -5.11
C LEU A 90 7.63 42.65 -3.86
N THR A 91 8.07 43.88 -3.61
CA THR A 91 8.78 44.23 -2.38
C THR A 91 7.86 43.97 -1.18
N SER A 92 8.45 43.83 0.02
CA SER A 92 7.66 43.62 1.25
C SER A 92 6.63 44.74 1.44
N ASP A 93 7.01 45.97 1.14
CA ASP A 93 6.16 47.15 1.28
C ASP A 93 4.98 47.14 0.29
N GLU A 94 5.20 46.66 -0.93
CA GLU A 94 4.11 46.49 -1.91
C GLU A 94 3.14 45.37 -1.50
N ILE A 95 3.66 44.27 -0.95
CA ILE A 95 2.85 43.18 -0.41
C ILE A 95 1.98 43.68 0.75
N ASP A 96 2.55 44.48 1.66
CA ASP A 96 1.84 45.01 2.81
C ASP A 96 0.78 46.04 2.40
N ASN A 97 1.08 46.91 1.44
CA ASN A 97 0.09 47.82 0.85
C ASN A 97 -1.08 47.05 0.21
N ILE A 98 -0.82 45.96 -0.51
CA ILE A 98 -1.88 45.11 -1.09
C ILE A 98 -2.70 44.43 0.01
N ARG A 99 -2.05 43.96 1.08
CA ARG A 99 -2.71 43.33 2.23
C ARG A 99 -3.61 44.30 2.98
N GLU A 100 -3.14 45.53 3.19
CA GLU A 100 -3.88 46.61 3.83
C GLU A 100 -5.11 46.98 2.99
N LYS A 101 -4.94 47.18 1.68
CA LYS A 101 -6.04 47.44 0.73
C LYS A 101 -7.02 46.28 0.61
N ALA A 102 -6.57 45.02 0.67
CA ALA A 102 -7.44 43.85 0.69
C ALA A 102 -8.30 43.79 1.96
N GLY A 103 -7.86 44.46 3.03
CA GLY A 103 -8.61 44.76 4.24
C GLY A 103 -9.05 43.52 5.04
N ARG A 104 -10.02 43.72 5.93
CA ARG A 104 -10.55 42.70 6.84
C ARG A 104 -11.07 41.43 6.13
N LYS A 105 -11.41 41.53 4.84
CA LYS A 105 -12.00 40.44 4.05
C LYS A 105 -11.05 39.25 3.85
N TYR A 106 -9.74 39.49 3.79
CA TYR A 106 -8.74 38.44 3.55
C TYR A 106 -7.84 38.18 4.76
N LYS A 107 -8.14 38.76 5.93
CA LYS A 107 -7.32 38.69 7.14
C LYS A 107 -6.90 37.26 7.51
N LYS A 108 -7.87 36.33 7.58
CA LYS A 108 -7.62 34.92 7.94
C LYS A 108 -6.76 34.17 6.91
N ILE A 109 -6.83 34.58 5.64
CA ILE A 109 -6.01 33.99 4.57
C ILE A 109 -4.57 34.48 4.72
N ASN A 110 -4.38 35.79 4.94
CA ASN A 110 -3.06 36.38 5.18
C ASN A 110 -2.40 35.82 6.45
N GLU A 111 -3.12 35.68 7.57
CA GLU A 111 -2.62 35.02 8.78
C GLU A 111 -2.16 33.56 8.52
N GLY A 112 -2.89 32.84 7.67
CA GLY A 112 -2.53 31.50 7.22
C GLY A 112 -1.26 31.47 6.36
N ILE A 113 -1.06 32.50 5.53
CA ILE A 113 0.14 32.70 4.72
C ILE A 113 1.34 32.99 5.63
N ASP A 114 1.21 33.94 6.56
CA ASP A 114 2.26 34.35 7.50
C ASP A 114 2.70 33.17 8.39
N SER A 115 1.76 32.33 8.81
CA SER A 115 2.04 31.13 9.61
C SER A 115 2.54 29.93 8.80
N GLY A 116 2.73 30.09 7.48
CA GLY A 116 3.27 29.06 6.58
C GLY A 116 2.40 27.81 6.49
N GLU A 117 1.07 27.95 6.59
CA GLU A 117 0.15 26.83 6.59
C GLU A 117 -0.02 26.18 5.21
N SER A 118 -0.54 24.95 5.19
CA SER A 118 -0.92 24.31 3.93
C SER A 118 -2.11 25.05 3.32
N LEU A 119 -2.19 25.09 1.98
CA LEU A 119 -3.29 25.73 1.25
C LEU A 119 -4.66 25.22 1.71
N GLU A 120 -4.77 23.93 2.04
CA GLU A 120 -6.00 23.32 2.56
C GLU A 120 -6.40 23.88 3.93
N LYS A 121 -5.43 24.11 4.81
CA LYS A 121 -5.71 24.67 6.15
C LYS A 121 -6.06 26.16 6.06
N ILE A 122 -5.39 26.91 5.18
CA ILE A 122 -5.73 28.30 4.88
C ILE A 122 -7.16 28.40 4.31
N ALA A 123 -7.51 27.50 3.39
CA ALA A 123 -8.86 27.37 2.80
C ALA A 123 -9.95 27.14 3.85
N LYS A 124 -9.70 26.25 4.82
CA LYS A 124 -10.64 25.97 5.94
C LYS A 124 -10.82 27.17 6.87
N ARG A 125 -9.82 28.06 6.98
CA ARG A 125 -9.86 29.26 7.83
C ARG A 125 -10.53 30.46 7.15
N GLY A 126 -10.30 30.61 5.85
CA GLY A 126 -10.81 31.72 5.07
C GLY A 126 -12.30 31.60 4.75
N THR A 127 -13.03 32.70 4.89
CA THR A 127 -14.33 32.90 4.25
C THR A 127 -14.28 34.20 3.45
N PHE A 128 -14.80 34.21 2.22
CA PHE A 128 -14.87 35.45 1.43
C PHE A 128 -16.14 36.24 1.78
N GLY A 129 -16.12 36.96 2.90
CA GLY A 129 -17.22 37.85 3.31
C GLY A 129 -18.29 37.22 4.21
N ARG A 130 -19.26 38.04 4.66
CA ARG A 130 -20.35 37.62 5.57
C ARG A 130 -21.28 36.64 4.83
N GLY A 131 -21.30 35.37 5.24
CA GLY A 131 -22.23 34.35 4.73
C GLY A 131 -21.73 33.50 3.55
N CYS A 132 -20.46 33.57 3.15
CA CYS A 132 -19.95 32.82 2.00
C CYS A 132 -19.28 31.48 2.39
N ARG A 133 -19.46 30.50 1.50
CA ARG A 133 -18.91 29.13 1.54
C ARG A 133 -17.40 29.11 1.84
N PRO A 134 -16.87 28.03 2.45
CA PRO A 134 -15.43 27.83 2.64
C PRO A 134 -14.66 28.08 1.34
N VAL A 135 -13.53 28.76 1.44
CA VAL A 135 -12.68 29.03 0.27
C VAL A 135 -12.07 27.72 -0.19
N SER A 136 -12.09 27.45 -1.51
CA SER A 136 -11.44 26.24 -2.04
C SER A 136 -9.92 26.37 -1.99
N ARG A 137 -9.21 25.24 -1.95
CA ARG A 137 -7.73 25.20 -2.00
C ARG A 137 -7.17 25.97 -3.21
N GLU A 138 -7.82 25.84 -4.37
CA GLU A 138 -7.40 26.50 -5.61
C GLU A 138 -7.60 28.02 -5.53
N MET A 139 -8.67 28.49 -4.89
CA MET A 139 -8.89 29.92 -4.68
C MET A 139 -7.84 30.56 -3.78
N VAL A 140 -7.36 29.85 -2.76
CA VAL A 140 -6.22 30.32 -1.94
C VAL A 140 -4.94 30.40 -2.79
N ASN A 141 -4.67 29.38 -3.62
CA ASN A 141 -3.51 29.37 -4.51
C ASN A 141 -3.55 30.54 -5.52
N ILE A 142 -4.70 30.77 -6.15
CA ILE A 142 -4.93 31.90 -7.05
C ILE A 142 -4.71 33.22 -6.32
N TYR A 143 -5.26 33.38 -5.12
CA TYR A 143 -5.07 34.59 -4.32
C TYR A 143 -3.59 34.85 -4.01
N ILE A 144 -2.85 33.85 -3.51
CA ILE A 144 -1.43 33.97 -3.17
C ILE A 144 -0.59 34.38 -4.39
N ARG A 145 -0.88 33.79 -5.56
CA ARG A 145 -0.18 34.12 -6.81
C ARG A 145 -0.53 35.51 -7.30
N ALA A 146 -1.82 35.86 -7.28
CA ALA A 146 -2.32 37.14 -7.74
C ALA A 146 -1.81 38.31 -6.89
N THR A 147 -1.50 38.08 -5.61
CA THR A 147 -0.95 39.10 -4.72
C THR A 147 0.58 39.07 -4.61
N GLY A 148 1.26 38.25 -5.42
CA GLY A 148 2.73 38.10 -5.40
C GLY A 148 3.30 37.50 -4.09
N GLN A 149 2.46 36.98 -3.20
CA GLN A 149 2.88 36.47 -1.88
C GLN A 149 3.45 35.05 -1.93
N TYR A 150 3.63 34.46 -3.12
CA TYR A 150 3.99 33.06 -3.27
C TYR A 150 5.36 32.73 -2.65
N ASN A 151 6.37 33.54 -2.95
CA ASN A 151 7.73 33.32 -2.45
C ASN A 151 7.81 33.53 -0.93
N TYR A 152 7.14 34.57 -0.42
CA TYR A 152 6.98 34.80 1.01
C TYR A 152 6.31 33.61 1.73
N TRP A 153 5.16 33.13 1.23
CA TRP A 153 4.47 31.96 1.77
C TRP A 153 5.37 30.72 1.79
N LYS A 154 6.11 30.48 0.70
CA LYS A 154 7.05 29.36 0.58
C LYS A 154 8.15 29.43 1.65
N ALA A 155 8.69 30.62 1.92
CA ALA A 155 9.68 30.85 2.97
C ALA A 155 9.10 30.59 4.38
N CYS A 156 7.92 31.11 4.68
CA CYS A 156 7.23 30.88 5.96
C CYS A 156 6.91 29.39 6.17
N LYS A 157 6.46 28.69 5.13
CA LYS A 157 6.21 27.25 5.14
C LYS A 157 7.47 26.45 5.45
N GLU A 158 8.62 26.84 4.89
CA GLU A 158 9.89 26.19 5.17
C GLU A 158 10.36 26.43 6.62
N LYS A 159 10.25 27.66 7.13
CA LYS A 159 10.53 27.97 8.55
C LYS A 159 9.68 27.12 9.49
N ARG A 160 8.37 27.00 9.21
CA ARG A 160 7.45 26.15 9.96
C ARG A 160 7.88 24.68 9.91
N ARG A 161 8.27 24.19 8.73
CA ARG A 161 8.74 22.80 8.55
C ARG A 161 9.98 22.51 9.39
N LYS A 162 10.97 23.42 9.37
CA LYS A 162 12.20 23.30 10.19
C LYS A 162 11.88 23.31 11.69
N ARG A 163 11.06 24.25 12.17
CA ARG A 163 10.61 24.29 13.58
C ARG A 163 9.87 23.01 13.97
N GLY A 164 9.01 22.49 13.09
CA GLY A 164 8.30 21.24 13.33
C GLY A 164 9.22 20.01 13.39
N LYS A 165 10.34 20.00 12.65
CA LYS A 165 11.37 18.96 12.77
C LYS A 165 12.10 19.04 14.10
N LEU A 166 12.60 20.24 14.46
CA LEU A 166 13.27 20.47 15.75
C LEU A 166 12.39 20.10 16.94
N LEU A 167 11.10 20.50 16.92
CA LEU A 167 10.16 20.12 17.97
C LEU A 167 9.91 18.61 18.01
N LYS A 168 9.91 17.92 16.87
CA LYS A 168 9.78 16.46 16.83
C LYS A 168 11.03 15.79 17.38
N GLU A 169 12.22 16.27 17.02
CA GLU A 169 13.50 15.77 17.52
C GLU A 169 13.61 15.95 19.04
N PHE A 170 13.33 17.16 19.54
CA PHE A 170 13.29 17.46 20.97
C PHE A 170 12.28 16.56 21.72
N ASN A 171 11.05 16.43 21.20
CA ASN A 171 10.05 15.53 21.80
C ASN A 171 10.45 14.05 21.73
N LEU A 172 11.24 13.63 20.73
CA LEU A 172 11.70 12.24 20.63
C LEU A 172 12.78 11.96 21.68
N GLU A 173 13.68 12.91 21.92
CA GLU A 173 14.71 12.82 22.95
C GLU A 173 14.10 12.76 24.35
N ASP A 174 13.20 13.68 24.69
CA ASP A 174 12.49 13.68 25.98
C ASP A 174 11.70 12.39 26.20
N ARG A 175 10.99 11.92 25.17
CA ARG A 175 10.26 10.65 25.23
C ARG A 175 11.19 9.45 25.43
N SER A 176 12.34 9.45 24.75
CA SER A 176 13.35 8.41 24.92
C SER A 176 13.87 8.40 26.34
N ASN A 177 14.20 9.56 26.90
CA ASN A 177 14.67 9.72 28.27
C ASN A 177 13.63 9.23 29.29
N ILE A 178 12.35 9.59 29.10
CA ILE A 178 11.25 9.10 29.94
C ILE A 178 11.13 7.57 29.85
N ILE A 179 11.20 7.00 28.64
CA ILE A 179 11.11 5.53 28.46
C ILE A 179 12.29 4.82 29.12
N ILE A 180 13.50 5.36 29.00
CA ILE A 180 14.71 4.83 29.65
C ILE A 180 14.55 4.90 31.17
N TYR A 181 14.13 6.04 31.72
CA TYR A 181 13.89 6.20 33.15
C TYR A 181 12.85 5.21 33.68
N LEU A 182 11.70 5.08 33.00
CA LEU A 182 10.67 4.11 33.38
C LEU A 182 11.17 2.67 33.28
N LYS A 183 11.98 2.35 32.27
CA LYS A 183 12.59 1.03 32.13
C LYS A 183 13.53 0.72 33.31
N ASN A 184 14.39 1.66 33.68
CA ASN A 184 15.30 1.50 34.82
C ASN A 184 14.52 1.32 36.13
N LEU A 185 13.48 2.13 36.34
CA LEU A 185 12.62 2.03 37.53
C LEU A 185 11.89 0.68 37.61
N ILE A 186 11.43 0.15 36.47
CA ILE A 186 10.88 -1.21 36.40
C ILE A 186 11.99 -2.22 36.72
N GLU A 187 13.17 -2.13 36.09
CA GLU A 187 14.29 -3.06 36.33
C GLU A 187 14.73 -3.08 37.80
N GLU A 188 14.78 -1.93 38.47
CA GLU A 188 15.05 -1.80 39.91
C GLU A 188 13.95 -2.47 40.75
N SER A 189 12.67 -2.20 40.45
CA SER A 189 11.57 -2.85 41.18
C SER A 189 11.57 -4.37 41.01
N LEU A 190 11.98 -4.86 39.83
CA LEU A 190 12.10 -6.29 39.54
C LEU A 190 13.30 -6.96 40.23
N ALA A 191 14.28 -6.19 40.72
CA ALA A 191 15.39 -6.72 41.49
C ALA A 191 14.98 -7.12 42.91
N SER A 192 13.86 -6.59 43.42
CA SER A 192 13.33 -6.96 44.73
C SER A 192 12.82 -8.41 44.75
N ASP A 193 13.19 -9.16 45.79
CA ASP A 193 12.69 -10.52 46.04
C ASP A 193 11.19 -10.57 46.38
N SER A 194 10.59 -9.41 46.67
CA SER A 194 9.15 -9.30 46.95
C SER A 194 8.26 -9.51 45.72
N VAL A 195 8.81 -9.35 44.51
CA VAL A 195 8.05 -9.46 43.26
C VAL A 195 7.89 -10.93 42.85
N PRO A 196 6.65 -11.44 42.67
CA PRO A 196 6.44 -12.81 42.21
C PRO A 196 7.15 -13.07 40.87
N TRP A 197 7.81 -14.23 40.77
CA TRP A 197 8.57 -14.64 39.59
C TRP A 197 7.81 -14.46 38.26
N GLU A 198 6.51 -14.75 38.27
CA GLU A 198 5.60 -14.66 37.13
C GLU A 198 5.46 -13.22 36.61
N GLU A 199 5.37 -12.27 37.53
CA GLU A 199 5.26 -10.85 37.22
C GLU A 199 6.59 -10.31 36.71
N LYS A 200 7.70 -10.77 37.30
CA LYS A 200 9.05 -10.48 36.83
C LYS A 200 9.27 -10.96 35.39
N MET A 201 8.88 -12.20 35.08
CA MET A 201 8.98 -12.72 33.72
C MET A 201 8.05 -11.98 32.74
N ALA A 202 6.83 -11.64 33.18
CA ALA A 202 5.90 -10.87 32.35
C ALA A 202 6.45 -9.47 32.02
N ALA A 203 7.00 -8.77 33.00
CA ALA A 203 7.60 -7.46 32.84
C ALA A 203 8.80 -7.50 31.89
N ILE A 204 9.73 -8.46 32.07
CA ILE A 204 10.85 -8.66 31.15
C ILE A 204 10.35 -8.93 29.72
N CYS A 205 9.31 -9.76 29.57
CA CYS A 205 8.73 -10.08 28.27
C CYS A 205 8.13 -8.83 27.58
N ILE A 206 7.47 -7.95 28.35
CA ILE A 206 6.90 -6.69 27.88
C ILE A 206 8.02 -5.72 27.48
N LEU A 207 9.06 -5.56 28.31
CA LEU A 207 10.20 -4.69 28.01
C LEU A 207 10.97 -5.13 26.76
N LYS A 208 11.11 -6.45 26.55
CA LYS A 208 11.76 -7.01 25.35
C LYS A 208 10.85 -7.03 24.11
N ARG A 209 9.56 -6.73 24.24
CA ARG A 209 8.63 -6.69 23.10
C ARG A 209 8.93 -5.48 22.25
N LYS A 210 9.75 -5.65 21.20
CA LYS A 210 9.76 -4.70 20.08
C LYS A 210 8.31 -4.55 19.60
N ARG A 211 7.85 -3.31 19.34
CA ARG A 211 6.61 -3.07 18.58
C ARG A 211 6.84 -3.64 17.19
N ILE A 212 6.57 -4.92 17.02
CA ILE A 212 6.70 -5.58 15.73
C ILE A 212 5.48 -5.13 14.92
N ILE A 213 5.67 -4.14 14.05
CA ILE A 213 4.78 -3.88 12.93
C ILE A 213 5.19 -4.87 11.84
N LEU A 214 4.70 -6.11 11.91
CA LEU A 214 4.90 -7.08 10.84
C LEU A 214 3.83 -6.82 9.77
N ASN A 215 4.26 -6.48 8.55
CA ASN A 215 3.40 -6.37 7.37
C ASN A 215 2.23 -5.38 7.52
N GLY A 216 2.44 -4.26 8.22
CA GLY A 216 1.42 -3.22 8.41
C GLY A 216 0.24 -3.63 9.32
N ARG A 217 0.28 -4.82 9.93
CA ARG A 217 -0.69 -5.25 10.92
C ARG A 217 -0.09 -5.02 12.30
N GLU A 218 -0.68 -4.11 13.06
CA GLU A 218 -0.39 -4.03 14.49
C GLU A 218 -0.78 -5.37 15.12
N HIS A 219 0.22 -6.13 15.59
CA HIS A 219 -0.08 -7.31 16.39
C HIS A 219 -0.94 -6.87 17.57
N LYS A 220 -2.11 -7.50 17.74
CA LYS A 220 -3.05 -7.22 18.82
C LYS A 220 -2.27 -7.02 20.14
N ASN A 221 -2.56 -5.92 20.83
CA ASN A 221 -2.00 -5.66 22.15
C ASN A 221 -2.44 -6.78 23.08
N ILE A 222 -1.58 -7.79 23.27
CA ILE A 222 -1.79 -8.87 24.24
C ILE A 222 -1.90 -8.20 25.62
N PRO A 223 -3.04 -8.31 26.31
CA PRO A 223 -3.19 -7.72 27.64
C PRO A 223 -2.12 -8.25 28.60
N SER A 224 -1.51 -7.37 29.39
CA SER A 224 -0.46 -7.73 30.37
C SER A 224 -0.89 -8.86 31.30
N ARG A 225 -2.17 -8.84 31.74
CA ARG A 225 -2.77 -9.91 32.55
C ARG A 225 -2.67 -11.31 31.93
N ASN A 226 -2.77 -11.42 30.60
CA ASN A 226 -2.66 -12.71 29.91
C ASN A 226 -1.20 -13.20 29.89
N ILE A 227 -0.24 -12.28 29.80
CA ILE A 227 1.19 -12.59 29.87
C ILE A 227 1.55 -13.09 31.28
N VAL A 228 1.10 -12.39 32.34
CA VAL A 228 1.28 -12.85 33.73
C VAL A 228 0.65 -14.23 33.94
N ARG A 229 -0.58 -14.44 33.43
CA ARG A 229 -1.28 -15.72 33.54
C ARG A 229 -0.51 -16.86 32.83
N LEU A 230 0.08 -16.59 31.66
CA LEU A 230 0.94 -17.55 30.97
C LEU A 230 2.11 -17.99 31.87
N PHE A 231 2.86 -17.04 32.45
CA PHE A 231 3.99 -17.36 33.32
C PHE A 231 3.57 -18.06 34.62
N ARG A 232 2.39 -17.74 35.16
CA ARG A 232 1.80 -18.47 36.29
C ARG A 232 1.50 -19.93 35.97
N ILE A 233 0.91 -20.20 34.82
CA ILE A 233 0.67 -21.58 34.35
C ILE A 233 1.99 -22.30 34.13
N TYR A 234 2.98 -21.61 33.57
CA TYR A 234 4.30 -22.15 33.34
C TYR A 234 5.00 -22.55 34.64
N LYS A 235 5.05 -21.65 35.64
CA LYS A 235 5.65 -21.92 36.95
C LYS A 235 4.95 -23.07 37.66
N LYS A 236 3.62 -23.06 37.70
CA LYS A 236 2.83 -24.17 38.25
C LYS A 236 3.15 -25.51 37.58
N GLY A 237 3.35 -25.53 36.26
CA GLY A 237 3.76 -26.73 35.55
C GLY A 237 5.16 -27.21 35.91
N MET A 238 6.10 -26.28 36.14
CA MET A 238 7.42 -26.63 36.65
C MET A 238 7.36 -27.20 38.06
N ASP A 239 6.67 -26.51 38.98
CA ASP A 239 6.59 -26.88 40.40
C ASP A 239 5.91 -28.24 40.59
N GLU A 240 4.87 -28.53 39.79
CA GLU A 240 4.13 -29.80 39.84
C GLU A 240 4.73 -30.91 38.95
N GLY A 241 5.81 -30.64 38.20
CA GLY A 241 6.36 -31.58 37.21
C GLY A 241 5.41 -31.89 36.04
N LYS A 242 4.36 -31.10 35.83
CA LYS A 242 3.36 -31.30 34.77
C LYS A 242 3.79 -30.63 33.46
N LYS A 243 3.82 -31.41 32.39
CA LYS A 243 4.19 -30.94 31.04
C LYS A 243 2.98 -30.38 30.29
N TYR A 244 2.66 -29.09 30.51
CA TYR A 244 1.64 -28.42 29.70
C TYR A 244 2.11 -28.22 28.25
N THR A 245 1.23 -28.53 27.30
CA THR A 245 1.40 -28.17 25.88
C THR A 245 1.25 -26.66 25.69
N LEU A 246 1.81 -26.14 24.61
CA LEU A 246 1.66 -24.72 24.26
C LEU A 246 0.21 -24.33 23.98
N ASN A 247 -0.61 -25.26 23.45
CA ASN A 247 -2.03 -25.05 23.19
C ASN A 247 -2.80 -24.89 24.52
N GLU A 248 -2.58 -25.79 25.48
CA GLU A 248 -3.19 -25.68 26.81
C GLU A 248 -2.76 -24.39 27.52
N MET A 249 -1.48 -24.04 27.44
CA MET A 249 -0.97 -22.78 27.98
C MET A 249 -1.65 -21.58 27.34
N SER A 250 -1.80 -21.54 26.00
CA SER A 250 -2.48 -20.42 25.32
C SER A 250 -3.95 -20.32 25.73
N GLN A 251 -4.67 -21.44 25.75
CA GLN A 251 -6.09 -21.47 26.11
C GLN A 251 -6.30 -21.01 27.56
N LYS A 252 -5.53 -21.59 28.49
CA LYS A 252 -5.61 -21.23 29.91
C LYS A 252 -5.17 -19.80 30.19
N SER A 253 -4.25 -19.22 29.41
CA SER A 253 -3.80 -17.83 29.59
C SER A 253 -4.67 -16.80 28.87
N GLY A 254 -5.56 -17.23 27.97
CA GLY A 254 -6.35 -16.34 27.11
C GLY A 254 -5.55 -15.75 25.94
N LEU A 255 -4.48 -16.42 25.50
CA LEU A 255 -3.74 -16.10 24.28
C LEU A 255 -4.43 -16.71 23.07
N HIS A 256 -4.25 -16.11 21.90
CA HIS A 256 -4.96 -16.51 20.69
C HIS A 256 -4.40 -17.79 20.07
N SER A 257 -3.11 -18.09 20.27
CA SER A 257 -2.49 -19.29 19.69
C SER A 257 -1.32 -19.80 20.51
N ALA A 258 -0.98 -21.09 20.34
CA ALA A 258 0.25 -21.67 20.88
C ALA A 258 1.52 -20.97 20.39
N SER A 259 1.50 -20.38 19.20
CA SER A 259 2.62 -19.60 18.66
C SER A 259 2.87 -18.34 19.49
N GLU A 260 1.82 -17.68 19.98
CA GLU A 260 1.97 -16.54 20.90
C GLU A 260 2.61 -16.98 22.21
N SER A 261 2.12 -18.07 22.83
CA SER A 261 2.74 -18.64 24.04
C SER A 261 4.22 -18.94 23.83
N ARG A 262 4.56 -19.61 22.71
CA ARG A 262 5.94 -19.95 22.36
C ARG A 262 6.82 -18.70 22.24
N ASN A 263 6.32 -17.68 21.56
CA ASN A 263 7.07 -16.44 21.35
C ASN A 263 7.29 -15.68 22.66
N LEU A 264 6.28 -15.63 23.54
CA LEU A 264 6.40 -14.97 24.85
C LEU A 264 7.40 -15.69 25.76
N LEU A 265 7.37 -17.03 25.81
CA LEU A 265 8.34 -17.84 26.56
C LEU A 265 9.77 -17.67 26.00
N GLY A 266 9.92 -17.74 24.67
CA GLY A 266 11.22 -17.61 24.02
C GLY A 266 11.90 -16.25 24.26
N ARG A 267 11.13 -15.17 24.41
CA ARG A 267 11.68 -13.83 24.72
C ARG A 267 12.34 -13.73 26.08
N VAL A 268 11.92 -14.56 27.03
CA VAL A 268 12.53 -14.65 28.36
C VAL A 268 13.49 -15.84 28.47
N GLY A 269 13.82 -16.51 27.36
CA GLY A 269 14.74 -17.64 27.33
C GLY A 269 14.15 -18.97 27.81
N LEU A 270 12.84 -19.04 28.04
CA LEU A 270 12.18 -20.26 28.50
C LEU A 270 11.81 -21.17 27.32
N LYS A 271 12.04 -22.47 27.48
CA LYS A 271 11.60 -23.51 26.54
C LYS A 271 10.18 -23.96 26.93
N ALA A 272 9.42 -24.51 25.98
CA ALA A 272 8.12 -25.11 26.32
C ALA A 272 8.31 -26.33 27.25
N LEU A 273 7.43 -26.52 28.24
CA LEU A 273 7.52 -27.66 29.16
C LEU A 273 7.36 -29.01 28.43
N ASN A 274 6.55 -29.03 27.36
CA ASN A 274 6.38 -30.19 26.50
C ASN A 274 7.23 -30.09 25.22
N ALA A 275 8.52 -29.76 25.34
CA ALA A 275 9.44 -29.63 24.20
C ALA A 275 9.88 -30.99 23.59
N THR A 276 9.09 -32.06 23.72
CA THR A 276 9.28 -33.28 22.93
C THR A 276 8.91 -32.99 21.48
N ARG A 277 9.81 -32.28 20.80
CA ARG A 277 9.85 -32.25 19.35
C ARG A 277 10.24 -33.64 18.89
N THR A 278 9.27 -34.50 18.62
CA THR A 278 9.43 -35.44 17.51
C THR A 278 9.37 -34.61 16.23
N ASN A 279 10.44 -33.84 15.97
CA ASN A 279 10.63 -33.11 14.72
C ASN A 279 10.89 -34.06 13.53
N ASN A 280 10.60 -35.36 13.68
CA ASN A 280 10.52 -36.33 12.60
C ASN A 280 9.17 -36.20 11.89
N ARG A 281 8.88 -35.00 11.36
CA ARG A 281 7.72 -34.81 10.48
C ARG A 281 7.83 -35.68 9.22
N TYR A 282 9.07 -36.04 8.86
CA TYR A 282 9.42 -36.83 7.70
C TYR A 282 10.32 -38.00 8.10
N SER A 283 10.20 -39.11 7.37
CA SER A 283 11.11 -40.25 7.46
C SER A 283 12.55 -39.83 7.12
N GLU A 284 13.54 -40.60 7.56
CA GLU A 284 14.93 -40.35 7.19
C GLU A 284 15.16 -40.44 5.67
N SER A 285 14.40 -41.28 4.96
CA SER A 285 14.45 -41.35 3.48
C SER A 285 14.09 -40.01 2.83
N VAL A 286 12.98 -39.38 3.26
CA VAL A 286 12.55 -38.07 2.73
C VAL A 286 13.55 -36.98 3.11
N LYS A 287 14.10 -37.00 4.34
CA LYS A 287 15.14 -36.03 4.73
C LYS A 287 16.42 -36.18 3.91
N LYS A 288 16.84 -37.40 3.60
CA LYS A 288 18.00 -37.69 2.73
C LYS A 288 17.74 -37.14 1.33
N ALA A 289 16.55 -37.41 0.77
CA ALA A 289 16.16 -36.89 -0.54
C ALA A 289 16.12 -35.34 -0.57
N LEU A 290 15.59 -34.70 0.48
CA LEU A 290 15.59 -33.24 0.63
C LEU A 290 17.01 -32.65 0.65
N ARG A 291 17.97 -33.30 1.33
CA ARG A 291 19.38 -32.87 1.31
C ARG A 291 20.00 -33.02 -0.08
N ASN A 292 19.72 -34.13 -0.76
CA ASN A 292 20.22 -34.40 -2.12
C ASN A 292 19.64 -33.46 -3.18
N SER A 293 18.52 -32.80 -2.86
CA SER A 293 17.77 -31.94 -3.79
C SER A 293 18.22 -30.48 -3.82
N ALA A 294 19.14 -30.07 -2.92
CA ALA A 294 19.45 -28.67 -2.68
C ALA A 294 19.83 -27.90 -3.96
N ASP A 295 20.60 -28.54 -4.83
CA ASP A 295 21.15 -28.04 -6.10
C ASP A 295 20.36 -28.48 -7.34
N LEU A 296 19.25 -29.20 -7.18
CA LEU A 296 18.44 -29.63 -8.33
C LEU A 296 17.75 -28.44 -9.01
N PRO A 297 17.69 -28.42 -10.36
CA PRO A 297 17.08 -27.34 -11.14
C PRO A 297 15.54 -27.42 -11.21
N ILE A 298 14.89 -27.81 -10.11
CA ILE A 298 13.42 -27.92 -10.02
C ILE A 298 12.84 -27.02 -8.94
N SER A 299 11.57 -26.64 -9.13
CA SER A 299 10.82 -25.83 -8.17
C SER A 299 10.55 -26.60 -6.87
N ASP A 300 10.29 -25.87 -5.78
CA ASP A 300 9.98 -26.50 -4.49
C ASP A 300 8.64 -27.26 -4.54
N SER A 301 7.69 -26.76 -5.32
CA SER A 301 6.39 -27.42 -5.54
C SER A 301 6.55 -28.74 -6.32
N ASP A 302 7.37 -28.76 -7.39
CA ASP A 302 7.67 -30.00 -8.13
C ASP A 302 8.40 -31.02 -7.25
N LEU A 303 9.36 -30.56 -6.46
CA LEU A 303 10.10 -31.41 -5.53
C LEU A 303 9.17 -31.98 -4.45
N ALA A 304 8.22 -31.18 -3.95
CA ALA A 304 7.21 -31.65 -3.00
C ALA A 304 6.29 -32.71 -3.63
N TYR A 305 5.92 -32.55 -4.90
CA TYR A 305 5.18 -33.54 -5.68
C TYR A 305 5.94 -34.87 -5.75
N PHE A 306 7.19 -34.87 -6.23
CA PHE A 306 7.98 -36.10 -6.36
C PHE A 306 8.26 -36.77 -5.01
N LEU A 307 8.40 -35.99 -3.93
CA LEU A 307 8.59 -36.53 -2.58
C LEU A 307 7.30 -36.99 -1.89
N GLY A 308 6.13 -36.72 -2.47
CA GLY A 308 4.83 -37.03 -1.86
C GLY A 308 4.56 -36.24 -0.57
N ILE A 309 5.06 -35.00 -0.47
CA ILE A 309 4.91 -34.15 0.72
C ILE A 309 4.23 -32.82 0.40
N LYS A 310 3.75 -32.12 1.43
CA LYS A 310 3.20 -30.76 1.27
C LYS A 310 4.33 -29.78 0.95
N ASP A 311 4.05 -28.77 0.12
CA ASP A 311 5.02 -27.73 -0.30
C ASP A 311 5.54 -26.87 0.87
N SER A 312 4.66 -26.51 1.83
CA SER A 312 4.99 -25.56 2.91
C SER A 312 6.29 -25.82 3.69
N PRO A 313 6.71 -27.07 3.99
CA PRO A 313 7.95 -27.32 4.74
C PRO A 313 9.23 -27.30 3.89
N MET A 314 9.15 -27.24 2.56
CA MET A 314 10.30 -27.28 1.65
C MET A 314 11.32 -26.17 1.91
N GLN A 315 10.82 -24.95 2.15
CA GLN A 315 11.65 -23.77 2.42
C GLN A 315 12.56 -23.95 3.65
N GLN A 316 12.18 -24.79 4.62
CA GLN A 316 13.01 -25.02 5.81
C GLN A 316 14.23 -25.90 5.52
N TYR A 317 14.18 -26.74 4.48
CA TYR A 317 15.23 -27.72 4.18
C TYR A 317 16.20 -27.25 3.10
N ARG A 318 15.75 -26.49 2.08
CA ARG A 318 16.65 -25.90 1.07
C ARG A 318 17.36 -24.63 1.54
N GLY A 319 16.91 -24.04 2.65
CA GLY A 319 17.44 -22.78 3.16
C GLY A 319 17.25 -21.62 2.17
N ASN A 320 18.01 -20.55 2.36
CA ASN A 320 18.02 -19.40 1.45
C ASN A 320 18.86 -19.64 0.18
N SER A 321 18.97 -20.89 -0.29
CA SER A 321 19.67 -21.17 -1.54
C SER A 321 19.06 -20.29 -2.64
N PRO A 322 19.87 -19.51 -3.38
CA PRO A 322 19.36 -18.55 -4.34
C PRO A 322 18.38 -19.27 -5.28
N PHE A 323 17.18 -18.72 -5.39
CA PHE A 323 16.18 -19.18 -6.34
C PHE A 323 16.78 -19.02 -7.74
N ASN A 324 17.34 -20.09 -8.31
CA ASN A 324 17.73 -20.09 -9.70
C ASN A 324 16.47 -19.86 -10.54
N GLU A 325 16.44 -18.76 -11.29
CA GLU A 325 15.28 -18.30 -12.08
C GLU A 325 14.91 -19.28 -13.22
N ASN A 326 15.73 -20.31 -13.47
CA ASN A 326 15.60 -21.30 -14.55
C ASN A 326 14.84 -22.59 -14.16
N ARG A 327 14.03 -22.58 -13.08
CA ARG A 327 13.40 -23.82 -12.54
C ARG A 327 12.10 -24.25 -13.21
N THR A 328 11.67 -23.57 -14.26
CA THR A 328 10.39 -23.86 -14.94
C THR A 328 10.59 -23.95 -16.44
N ILE A 329 9.93 -24.90 -17.08
CA ILE A 329 9.95 -25.08 -18.53
C ILE A 329 9.19 -23.91 -19.16
N ARG A 330 9.82 -23.09 -20.00
CA ARG A 330 9.17 -21.93 -20.63
C ARG A 330 8.98 -22.14 -22.14
N PRO A 331 7.76 -22.45 -22.60
CA PRO A 331 7.45 -22.50 -24.03
C PRO A 331 7.31 -21.06 -24.59
N GLY A 332 8.41 -20.39 -24.92
CA GLY A 332 8.37 -19.01 -25.42
C GLY A 332 7.57 -18.05 -24.51
N ASN A 333 6.49 -17.46 -25.03
CA ASN A 333 5.60 -16.53 -24.30
C ASN A 333 4.50 -17.22 -23.47
N MET A 334 4.50 -18.56 -23.37
CA MET A 334 3.48 -19.28 -22.60
C MET A 334 3.78 -19.28 -21.10
N LYS A 335 2.72 -19.51 -20.30
CA LYS A 335 2.90 -19.82 -18.87
C LYS A 335 3.82 -21.02 -18.72
N ALA A 336 4.76 -20.91 -17.79
CA ALA A 336 5.74 -21.96 -17.57
C ALA A 336 5.06 -23.26 -17.12
N ILE A 337 5.55 -24.39 -17.65
CA ILE A 337 5.07 -25.74 -17.32
C ILE A 337 5.97 -26.29 -16.22
N SER A 338 5.35 -26.89 -15.20
CA SER A 338 6.06 -27.50 -14.09
C SER A 338 6.50 -28.92 -14.44
N TYR A 339 7.55 -29.41 -13.79
CA TYR A 339 8.06 -30.76 -14.01
C TYR A 339 7.05 -31.84 -13.59
N GLU A 340 6.22 -31.56 -12.57
CA GLU A 340 5.05 -32.37 -12.20
C GLU A 340 4.12 -32.59 -13.41
N LYS A 341 3.79 -31.51 -14.12
CA LYS A 341 2.88 -31.58 -15.27
C LYS A 341 3.49 -32.36 -16.43
N ALA A 342 4.77 -32.16 -16.69
CA ALA A 342 5.48 -32.92 -17.72
C ALA A 342 5.48 -34.43 -17.41
N SER A 343 5.73 -34.81 -16.15
CA SER A 343 5.68 -36.19 -15.67
C SER A 343 4.30 -36.83 -15.91
N LYS A 344 3.22 -36.14 -15.53
CA LYS A 344 1.82 -36.58 -15.79
C LYS A 344 1.47 -36.72 -17.27
N ILE A 345 2.01 -35.84 -18.12
CA ILE A 345 1.81 -35.90 -19.57
C ILE A 345 2.45 -37.17 -20.14
N TYR A 346 3.68 -37.50 -19.72
CA TYR A 346 4.33 -38.74 -20.18
C TYR A 346 3.59 -39.98 -19.69
N GLU A 347 3.15 -40.01 -18.43
CA GLU A 347 2.36 -41.12 -17.89
C GLU A 347 1.09 -41.38 -18.71
N ALA A 348 0.33 -40.32 -19.05
CA ALA A 348 -0.89 -40.45 -19.83
C ALA A 348 -0.63 -40.93 -21.27
N ILE A 349 0.38 -40.37 -21.94
CA ILE A 349 0.72 -40.75 -23.32
C ILE A 349 1.22 -42.19 -23.39
N ASP A 350 2.06 -42.61 -22.46
CA ASP A 350 2.57 -43.99 -22.42
C ASP A 350 1.47 -45.00 -22.04
N ALA A 351 0.41 -44.55 -21.37
CA ALA A 351 -0.80 -45.32 -21.11
C ALA A 351 -1.80 -45.33 -22.29
N GLY A 352 -1.50 -44.63 -23.40
CA GLY A 352 -2.31 -44.64 -24.62
C GLY A 352 -3.44 -43.61 -24.66
N PHE A 353 -3.43 -42.59 -23.80
CA PHE A 353 -4.41 -41.49 -23.84
C PHE A 353 -4.23 -40.65 -25.11
N THR A 354 -5.32 -40.09 -25.62
CA THR A 354 -5.28 -39.06 -26.67
C THR A 354 -4.69 -37.75 -26.15
N LEU A 355 -4.34 -36.82 -27.05
CA LEU A 355 -3.75 -35.53 -26.65
C LEU A 355 -4.76 -34.68 -25.85
N GLU A 356 -6.03 -34.75 -26.22
CA GLU A 356 -7.13 -34.06 -25.54
C GLU A 356 -7.36 -34.62 -24.14
N GLU A 357 -7.44 -35.95 -24.00
CA GLU A 357 -7.58 -36.59 -22.68
C GLU A 357 -6.35 -36.34 -21.80
N THR A 358 -5.15 -36.33 -22.40
CA THR A 358 -3.89 -35.98 -21.70
C THR A 358 -3.91 -34.54 -21.18
N ALA A 359 -4.43 -33.60 -21.97
CA ALA A 359 -4.58 -32.20 -21.57
C ALA A 359 -5.55 -32.07 -20.38
N GLU A 360 -6.67 -32.81 -20.41
CA GLU A 360 -7.63 -32.86 -19.31
C GLU A 360 -7.01 -33.49 -18.05
N TYR A 361 -6.42 -34.68 -18.17
CA TYR A 361 -5.78 -35.42 -17.08
C TYR A 361 -4.70 -34.59 -16.37
N SER A 362 -3.84 -33.92 -17.14
CA SER A 362 -2.75 -33.10 -16.61
C SER A 362 -3.18 -31.67 -16.22
N ASN A 363 -4.48 -31.33 -16.37
CA ASN A 363 -5.04 -29.99 -16.19
C ASN A 363 -4.17 -28.91 -16.86
N SER A 364 -3.87 -29.13 -18.14
CA SER A 364 -2.98 -28.30 -18.94
C SER A 364 -3.61 -27.97 -20.30
N GLN A 365 -3.10 -26.94 -20.96
CA GLN A 365 -3.58 -26.59 -22.30
C GLN A 365 -2.97 -27.54 -23.34
N LEU A 366 -3.71 -27.85 -24.41
CA LEU A 366 -3.22 -28.73 -25.49
C LEU A 366 -1.87 -28.28 -26.06
N LYS A 367 -1.66 -26.96 -26.20
CA LYS A 367 -0.37 -26.39 -26.62
C LYS A 367 0.79 -26.73 -25.68
N ALA A 368 0.52 -26.81 -24.38
CA ALA A 368 1.51 -27.19 -23.37
C ALA A 368 1.85 -28.69 -23.48
N VAL A 369 0.85 -29.53 -23.75
CA VAL A 369 1.05 -30.97 -24.00
C VAL A 369 1.95 -31.17 -25.23
N ASN A 370 1.60 -30.55 -26.36
CA ASN A 370 2.39 -30.65 -27.59
C ASN A 370 3.84 -30.23 -27.37
N TYR A 371 4.06 -29.09 -26.68
CA TYR A 371 5.41 -28.63 -26.38
C TYR A 371 6.21 -29.62 -25.53
N VAL A 372 5.60 -30.20 -24.49
CA VAL A 372 6.26 -31.20 -23.63
C VAL A 372 6.66 -32.44 -24.45
N LEU A 373 5.81 -32.87 -25.38
CA LEU A 373 6.09 -34.02 -26.25
C LEU A 373 7.16 -33.73 -27.29
N GLU A 374 7.14 -32.54 -27.91
CA GLU A 374 8.18 -32.07 -28.84
C GLU A 374 9.57 -32.04 -28.17
N ASN A 375 9.61 -31.76 -26.86
CA ASN A 375 10.84 -31.67 -26.08
C ASN A 375 11.07 -32.89 -25.17
N ARG A 376 10.40 -34.02 -25.43
CA ARG A 376 10.42 -35.21 -24.55
C ARG A 376 11.84 -35.67 -24.21
N SER A 377 12.68 -35.82 -25.24
CA SER A 377 14.04 -36.36 -25.08
C SER A 377 14.96 -35.56 -24.15
N GLU A 378 14.74 -34.25 -24.03
CA GLU A 378 15.52 -33.38 -23.12
C GLU A 378 14.92 -33.39 -21.72
N LEU A 379 13.61 -33.14 -21.62
CA LEU A 379 12.89 -33.05 -20.35
C LEU A 379 12.89 -34.38 -19.58
N GLU A 380 12.77 -35.50 -20.28
CA GLU A 380 12.82 -36.84 -19.70
C GLU A 380 14.18 -37.12 -19.05
N LYS A 381 15.29 -36.75 -19.69
CA LYS A 381 16.63 -36.88 -19.10
C LYS A 381 16.77 -36.06 -17.81
N ILE A 382 16.21 -34.85 -17.80
CA ILE A 382 16.23 -34.00 -16.60
C ILE A 382 15.43 -34.64 -15.47
N LEU A 383 14.21 -35.10 -15.76
CA LEU A 383 13.32 -35.75 -14.78
C LEU A 383 13.93 -37.03 -14.21
N ILE A 384 14.46 -37.90 -15.06
CA ILE A 384 15.11 -39.15 -14.63
C ILE A 384 16.33 -38.84 -13.73
N ASN A 385 17.17 -37.88 -14.10
CA ASN A 385 18.30 -37.47 -13.28
C ASN A 385 17.85 -36.91 -11.91
N VAL A 386 16.81 -36.07 -11.90
CA VAL A 386 16.18 -35.58 -10.66
C VAL A 386 15.73 -36.76 -9.79
N LEU A 387 14.96 -37.69 -10.35
CA LEU A 387 14.41 -38.82 -9.62
C LEU A 387 15.51 -39.74 -9.08
N HIS A 388 16.57 -40.02 -9.84
CA HIS A 388 17.71 -40.79 -9.35
C HIS A 388 18.42 -40.12 -8.18
N ARG A 389 18.52 -38.78 -8.19
CA ARG A 389 19.13 -38.05 -7.06
C ARG A 389 18.24 -38.06 -5.81
N LEU A 390 16.92 -38.02 -5.99
CA LEU A 390 15.96 -38.15 -4.89
C LEU A 390 15.91 -39.59 -4.34
N TYR A 391 16.01 -40.58 -5.22
CA TYR A 391 15.86 -42.00 -4.89
C TYR A 391 17.01 -42.84 -5.49
N PRO A 392 18.24 -42.71 -4.99
CA PRO A 392 19.42 -43.36 -5.58
C PRO A 392 19.37 -44.89 -5.56
N GLU A 393 18.59 -45.46 -4.64
CA GLU A 393 18.44 -46.92 -4.50
C GLU A 393 17.40 -47.50 -5.48
N ARG A 394 16.66 -46.67 -6.23
CA ARG A 394 15.63 -47.12 -7.18
C ARG A 394 16.20 -47.13 -8.60
N ASN A 395 15.91 -48.21 -9.33
CA ASN A 395 16.19 -48.28 -10.77
C ASN A 395 15.06 -47.57 -11.54
N ILE A 396 15.19 -46.25 -11.67
CA ILE A 396 14.19 -45.40 -12.31
C ILE A 396 14.45 -45.36 -13.81
N ILE A 397 13.52 -45.90 -14.58
CA ILE A 397 13.62 -45.95 -16.04
C ILE A 397 12.72 -44.88 -16.68
N ASN A 398 11.63 -44.52 -16.00
CA ASN A 398 10.60 -43.62 -16.51
C ASN A 398 10.44 -42.37 -15.62
N PRO A 399 10.05 -41.21 -16.18
CA PRO A 399 9.99 -39.92 -15.47
C PRO A 399 8.77 -39.74 -14.54
N TYR A 400 7.96 -40.78 -14.32
CA TYR A 400 6.71 -40.75 -13.54
C TYR A 400 6.63 -41.88 -12.48
N GLN A 401 7.77 -42.44 -12.08
CA GLN A 401 7.88 -43.54 -11.09
C GLN A 401 8.06 -43.09 -9.63
#